data_AF-A0A5B3FST0-F1
#
_entry.id   AF-A0A5B3FST0-F1
#
_cell.length_a   1.000
_cell.length_b   1.000
_cell.length_c   1.000
_cell.angle_alpha   90.00
_cell.angle_beta   90.00
_cell.angle_gamma   90.00
#
_symmetry.space_group_name_H-M   'P 1'
#
loop_
_entity.id
_entity.type
_entity.pdbx_description
1 polymer ?
#
loop_
_entity_poly.entity_id
_entity_poly.type
_entity_poly.pdbx_seq_one_letter_code
_entity_poly.pdbx_strand_id
1 'polypeptide(L)'
;MEQAIPRAESHSNSVLPFTLREDARDATQLIIPSPSFEVLEESPFRETPEEQPRKPFIEANTKAVTLSHLQNDCITPVFSKDNEVTISHNQFIETAWECAQRMFRNCTVEEPEIRVSHIVKGRTPEAIHKAVKDLTDDDKTIYYERMMFCIEIPAVTEVIDGCRLNLTVGGVRAYNQENLYSKKGFEKFKVFIGFKNMVCCNMCVATDGLAGEMRVTNTQELTAKITELIASYNAKRHLERMRALLDTSMSESQFAQMVGKARLYQFLSPAQRKQLPEFEFTDCQLNVIARAYYNDTAFACDRQREIDLWRVFNLFTGANKSSYIDSFLARSRNASVFTEGVAKALIGEPEYRWFVE
;
A
#
# COMPACT_ATOMS: atom_id res chain seq x y z
N MET A 1 -43.36 21.34 -42.88
CA MET A 1 -43.36 21.60 -44.33
C MET A 1 -43.25 23.11 -44.51
N GLU A 2 -42.05 23.62 -44.74
CA GLU A 2 -41.85 24.87 -45.48
C GLU A 2 -40.39 24.90 -45.95
N GLN A 3 -40.21 24.80 -47.26
CA GLN A 3 -39.04 25.22 -48.03
C GLN A 3 -39.15 26.76 -48.18
N ALA A 4 -38.16 27.58 -48.55
CA ALA A 4 -36.99 27.39 -49.39
C ALA A 4 -35.99 28.56 -49.25
N ILE A 5 -34.79 28.33 -49.76
CA ILE A 5 -33.55 29.14 -49.85
C ILE A 5 -33.62 30.08 -51.09
N PRO A 6 -32.76 31.12 -51.27
CA PRO A 6 -31.40 30.99 -51.88
C PRO A 6 -30.29 31.81 -51.14
N ARG A 7 -29.05 31.31 -50.92
CA ARG A 7 -27.79 31.39 -51.76
C ARG A 7 -27.38 32.82 -52.15
N ALA A 8 -26.11 33.26 -52.24
CA ALA A 8 -24.72 32.81 -51.99
C ALA A 8 -23.84 34.10 -52.15
N GLU A 9 -22.67 34.33 -51.53
CA GLU A 9 -21.28 34.00 -51.93
C GLU A 9 -20.36 34.79 -50.95
N SER A 10 -19.35 34.23 -50.26
CA SER A 10 -17.99 33.80 -50.67
C SER A 10 -16.91 34.90 -50.51
N HIS A 11 -15.85 34.59 -49.72
CA HIS A 11 -14.42 34.98 -49.78
C HIS A 11 -13.78 34.63 -48.42
N SER A 12 -13.13 33.47 -48.24
CA SER A 12 -11.77 33.03 -48.64
C SER A 12 -10.73 33.14 -47.50
N ASN A 13 -10.39 31.97 -46.95
CA ASN A 13 -9.10 31.47 -46.44
C ASN A 13 -7.94 32.43 -46.11
N SER A 14 -7.32 32.20 -44.94
CA SER A 14 -5.93 31.71 -44.92
C SER A 14 -5.52 31.15 -43.55
N VAL A 15 -5.16 29.86 -43.58
CA VAL A 15 -4.35 29.15 -42.60
C VAL A 15 -2.90 29.51 -42.88
N LEU A 16 -2.06 29.73 -41.85
CA LEU A 16 -0.62 29.64 -42.01
C LEU A 16 0.08 28.81 -40.91
N PRO A 17 1.16 28.09 -41.27
CA PRO A 17 1.79 27.04 -40.49
C PRO A 17 3.08 27.54 -39.81
N PHE A 18 3.49 26.90 -38.71
CA PHE A 18 4.85 27.08 -38.20
C PHE A 18 5.71 25.86 -38.55
N THR A 19 6.70 26.13 -39.40
CA THR A 19 7.72 25.22 -39.92
C THR A 19 8.92 25.13 -38.98
N LEU A 20 9.49 23.93 -38.90
CA LEU A 20 10.83 23.66 -38.37
C LEU A 20 11.91 24.33 -39.24
N ARG A 21 12.93 24.91 -38.60
CA ARG A 21 14.23 25.17 -39.23
C ARG A 21 15.34 25.06 -38.19
N GLU A 22 16.20 24.07 -38.37
CA GLU A 22 17.57 24.07 -37.84
C GLU A 22 18.42 25.07 -38.65
N ASP A 23 19.22 25.89 -37.98
CA ASP A 23 20.69 25.82 -38.11
C ASP A 23 21.42 26.90 -37.26
N ALA A 24 22.36 26.38 -36.47
CA ALA A 24 23.71 26.86 -36.14
C ALA A 24 24.04 28.34 -35.79
N ARG A 25 24.58 28.48 -34.57
CA ARG A 25 25.81 29.20 -34.13
C ARG A 25 25.95 30.69 -34.46
N ASP A 26 26.01 31.55 -33.43
CA ASP A 26 27.30 32.08 -32.95
C ASP A 26 27.19 32.80 -31.59
N ALA A 27 28.33 32.88 -30.91
CA ALA A 27 28.50 33.25 -29.51
C ALA A 27 28.35 34.74 -29.18
N THR A 28 27.81 35.07 -27.99
CA THR A 28 28.33 36.17 -27.15
C THR A 28 27.87 36.01 -25.69
N GLN A 29 28.86 35.88 -24.79
CA GLN A 29 28.67 35.93 -23.33
C GLN A 29 28.37 37.37 -22.88
N LEU A 30 27.43 37.53 -21.95
CA LEU A 30 27.32 38.70 -21.07
C LEU A 30 27.16 38.21 -19.62
N ILE A 31 28.24 38.39 -18.86
CA ILE A 31 28.40 38.22 -17.41
C ILE A 31 28.02 39.54 -16.73
N ILE A 32 27.27 39.56 -15.60
CA ILE A 32 27.56 40.19 -14.26
C ILE A 32 26.41 39.81 -13.26
N PRO A 33 26.54 39.90 -11.91
CA PRO A 33 27.23 39.02 -10.95
C PRO A 33 26.28 38.34 -9.92
N SER A 34 26.72 37.24 -9.33
CA SER A 34 26.15 36.71 -8.07
C SER A 34 27.03 37.14 -6.87
N PRO A 35 26.45 37.54 -5.73
CA PRO A 35 27.22 37.98 -4.57
C PRO A 35 28.03 36.83 -3.97
N SER A 36 29.28 37.14 -3.67
CA SER A 36 30.27 36.33 -2.98
C SER A 36 29.79 35.97 -1.57
N PHE A 37 29.66 34.67 -1.29
CA PHE A 37 29.68 34.14 0.07
C PHE A 37 31.08 33.59 0.36
N GLU A 38 31.62 34.00 1.49
CA GLU A 38 32.89 33.56 2.05
C GLU A 38 32.91 32.03 2.19
N VAL A 39 34.00 31.42 1.74
CA VAL A 39 34.30 30.00 1.93
C VAL A 39 34.58 29.81 3.42
N LEU A 40 33.59 29.33 4.17
CA LEU A 40 33.80 28.78 5.50
C LEU A 40 34.42 27.39 5.33
N GLU A 41 35.60 27.21 5.92
CA GLU A 41 36.34 25.95 5.95
C GLU A 41 35.44 24.78 6.40
N GLU A 42 35.44 23.70 5.61
CA GLU A 42 34.74 22.47 5.94
C GLU A 42 35.36 21.83 7.19
N SER A 43 34.59 21.79 8.28
CA SER A 43 34.90 20.97 9.45
C SER A 43 34.90 19.48 9.05
N PRO A 44 35.90 18.66 9.43
CA PRO A 44 36.01 17.26 9.00
C PRO A 44 35.00 16.31 9.67
N PHE A 45 34.14 16.81 10.54
CA PHE A 45 33.21 15.99 11.32
C PHE A 45 31.77 16.42 11.04
N ARG A 46 31.24 16.01 9.88
CA ARG A 46 29.81 15.83 9.70
C ARG A 46 29.50 14.40 10.11
N GLU A 47 29.07 14.22 11.35
CA GLU A 47 28.34 13.02 11.74
C GLU A 47 27.13 12.93 10.80
N THR A 48 27.17 11.97 9.87
CA THR A 48 25.98 11.57 9.13
C THR A 48 24.91 11.22 10.17
N PRO A 49 23.70 11.81 10.13
CA PRO A 49 22.66 11.44 11.05
C PRO A 49 22.47 9.93 10.94
N GLU A 50 22.71 9.18 12.03
CA GLU A 50 22.38 7.76 12.08
C GLU A 50 20.92 7.63 11.64
N GLU A 51 20.70 6.93 10.53
CA GLU A 51 19.36 6.70 10.00
C GLU A 51 18.62 5.86 11.05
N GLN A 52 17.74 6.50 11.82
CA GLN A 52 16.97 5.78 12.84
C GLN A 52 16.24 4.60 12.16
N PRO A 53 16.29 3.39 12.75
CA PRO A 53 15.68 2.23 12.14
C PRO A 53 14.19 2.49 11.90
N ARG A 54 13.79 2.49 10.62
CA ARG A 54 12.42 2.77 10.20
C ARG A 54 11.48 1.77 10.87
N LYS A 55 10.33 2.24 11.36
CA LYS A 55 9.29 1.36 11.88
C LYS A 55 8.84 0.40 10.77
N PRO A 56 8.60 -0.87 11.10
CA PRO A 56 8.15 -1.83 10.10
C PRO A 56 6.75 -1.46 9.58
N PHE A 57 6.43 -1.78 8.32
CA PHE A 57 5.09 -1.54 7.79
C PHE A 57 4.02 -2.46 8.40
N ILE A 58 4.44 -3.57 9.02
CA ILE A 58 3.61 -4.52 9.76
C ILE A 58 4.41 -5.06 10.95
N GLU A 59 3.78 -5.15 12.12
CA GLU A 59 4.45 -5.47 13.39
C GLU A 59 4.05 -6.84 13.92
N ALA A 60 2.76 -7.15 13.93
CA ALA A 60 2.25 -8.33 14.64
C ALA A 60 2.72 -9.65 14.02
N ASN A 61 3.45 -10.44 14.82
CA ASN A 61 3.81 -11.83 14.51
C ASN A 61 4.56 -12.00 13.17
N THR A 62 5.37 -11.01 12.79
CA THR A 62 6.19 -11.09 11.58
C THR A 62 7.68 -11.00 11.87
N LYS A 63 8.48 -11.58 10.96
CA LYS A 63 9.95 -11.50 10.95
C LYS A 63 10.40 -10.88 9.63
N ALA A 64 11.37 -9.97 9.69
CA ALA A 64 12.05 -9.47 8.49
C ALA A 64 12.97 -10.56 7.91
N VAL A 65 12.93 -10.73 6.60
CA VAL A 65 13.81 -11.65 5.86
C VAL A 65 14.30 -10.99 4.57
N THR A 66 15.37 -11.52 3.99
CA THR A 66 15.88 -11.05 2.69
C THR A 66 15.33 -11.89 1.55
N LEU A 67 15.40 -11.37 0.34
CA LEU A 67 15.05 -12.14 -0.87
C LEU A 67 15.96 -13.37 -1.02
N SER A 68 17.27 -13.20 -0.75
CA SER A 68 18.24 -14.29 -0.78
C SER A 68 17.90 -15.43 0.20
N HIS A 69 17.40 -15.13 1.41
CA HIS A 69 16.96 -16.15 2.35
C HIS A 69 15.78 -16.98 1.79
N LEU A 70 14.82 -16.31 1.14
CA LEU A 70 13.69 -17.00 0.51
C LEU A 70 14.11 -17.87 -0.69
N GLN A 71 15.19 -17.49 -1.39
CA GLN A 71 15.73 -18.23 -2.53
C GLN A 71 16.57 -19.44 -2.12
N ASN A 72 17.49 -19.24 -1.17
CA ASN A 72 18.57 -20.18 -0.88
C ASN A 72 18.27 -21.09 0.31
N ASP A 73 17.48 -20.61 1.28
CA ASP A 73 17.29 -21.32 2.56
C ASP A 73 15.87 -21.89 2.71
N CYS A 74 14.91 -21.45 1.88
CA CYS A 74 13.52 -21.88 1.96
C CYS A 74 13.15 -22.85 0.84
N ILE A 75 12.44 -23.93 1.20
CA ILE A 75 11.84 -24.82 0.21
C ILE A 75 10.54 -24.24 -0.36
N THR A 76 10.18 -24.65 -1.57
CA THR A 76 8.90 -24.31 -2.19
C THR A 76 7.91 -25.47 -2.04
N PRO A 77 6.72 -25.24 -1.45
CA PRO A 77 5.69 -26.27 -1.37
C PRO A 77 5.21 -26.77 -2.73
N VAL A 78 4.67 -27.99 -2.77
CA VAL A 78 4.12 -28.62 -3.99
C VAL A 78 2.67 -29.02 -3.78
N PHE A 79 1.92 -29.12 -4.88
CA PHE A 79 0.58 -29.70 -4.88
C PHE A 79 0.67 -31.23 -4.76
N SER A 80 0.03 -31.81 -3.74
CA SER A 80 0.31 -33.19 -3.34
C SER A 80 -0.22 -34.25 -4.32
N LYS A 81 -1.19 -33.91 -5.19
CA LYS A 81 -1.82 -34.90 -6.10
C LYS A 81 -1.11 -35.06 -7.44
N ASP A 82 -0.42 -34.02 -7.91
CA ASP A 82 0.30 -34.00 -9.19
C ASP A 82 1.77 -33.61 -9.03
N ASN A 83 2.21 -33.32 -7.80
CA ASN A 83 3.58 -32.96 -7.45
C ASN A 83 4.08 -31.70 -8.19
N GLU A 84 3.16 -30.84 -8.64
CA GLU A 84 3.52 -29.60 -9.30
C GLU A 84 3.95 -28.53 -8.30
N VAL A 85 5.00 -27.79 -8.65
CA VAL A 85 5.53 -26.71 -7.82
C VAL A 85 4.61 -25.50 -7.89
N THR A 86 4.28 -24.95 -6.72
CA THR A 86 3.51 -23.72 -6.59
C THR A 86 4.40 -22.52 -6.95
N ILE A 87 3.82 -21.38 -7.33
CA ILE A 87 4.60 -20.15 -7.47
C ILE A 87 5.19 -19.79 -6.09
N SER A 88 6.51 -19.69 -5.98
CA SER A 88 7.17 -19.42 -4.69
C SER A 88 6.96 -17.97 -4.22
N HIS A 89 7.21 -17.70 -2.94
CA HIS A 89 7.30 -16.32 -2.43
C HIS A 89 8.32 -15.48 -3.21
N ASN A 90 9.49 -16.05 -3.51
CA ASN A 90 10.53 -15.38 -4.28
C ASN A 90 10.05 -14.98 -5.67
N GLN A 91 9.50 -15.95 -6.43
CA GLN A 91 9.00 -15.70 -7.78
C GLN A 91 7.92 -14.60 -7.79
N PHE A 92 7.05 -14.56 -6.78
CA PHE A 92 6.05 -13.51 -6.67
C PHE A 92 6.69 -12.12 -6.45
N ILE A 93 7.63 -12.02 -5.52
CA ILE A 93 8.32 -10.77 -5.20
C ILE A 93 9.09 -10.27 -6.44
N GLU A 94 9.89 -11.13 -7.08
CA GLU A 94 10.63 -10.78 -8.29
C GLU A 94 9.71 -10.34 -9.42
N THR A 95 8.62 -11.08 -9.66
CA THR A 95 7.63 -10.72 -10.68
C THR A 95 7.05 -9.32 -10.43
N ALA A 96 6.70 -9.00 -9.19
CA ALA A 96 6.18 -7.70 -8.83
C ALA A 96 7.24 -6.59 -8.92
N TRP A 97 8.48 -6.89 -8.55
CA TRP A 97 9.59 -5.95 -8.58
C TRP A 97 10.00 -5.60 -10.01
N GLU A 98 10.10 -6.60 -10.90
CA GLU A 98 10.30 -6.39 -12.33
C GLU A 98 9.16 -5.57 -12.95
N CYS A 99 7.91 -5.84 -12.56
CA CYS A 99 6.77 -5.01 -13.00
C CYS A 99 6.94 -3.55 -12.57
N ALA A 100 7.29 -3.29 -11.31
CA ALA A 100 7.51 -1.96 -10.80
C ALA A 100 8.66 -1.26 -11.53
N GLN A 101 9.83 -1.89 -11.66
CA GLN A 101 10.98 -1.34 -12.40
C GLN A 101 10.63 -1.01 -13.85
N ARG A 102 9.86 -1.89 -14.52
CA ARG A 102 9.46 -1.68 -15.91
C ARG A 102 8.43 -0.57 -16.09
N MET A 103 7.55 -0.36 -15.12
CA MET A 103 6.53 0.70 -15.14
C MET A 103 7.11 2.07 -14.73
N PHE A 104 8.14 2.06 -13.88
CA PHE A 104 8.77 3.26 -13.33
C PHE A 104 10.25 3.38 -13.72
N ARG A 105 10.58 3.12 -15.00
CA ARG A 105 11.98 3.02 -15.50
C ARG A 105 12.86 4.23 -15.22
N ASN A 106 12.26 5.41 -15.09
CA ASN A 106 12.96 6.67 -14.85
C ASN A 106 13.01 7.05 -13.36
N CYS A 107 12.53 6.17 -12.49
CA CYS A 107 12.52 6.35 -11.04
C CYS A 107 13.42 5.31 -10.37
N THR A 108 13.95 5.65 -9.21
CA THR A 108 14.50 4.65 -8.31
C THR A 108 13.36 3.79 -7.75
N VAL A 109 13.46 2.48 -7.95
CA VAL A 109 12.58 1.47 -7.35
C VAL A 109 13.42 0.73 -6.33
N GLU A 110 13.06 0.85 -5.06
CA GLU A 110 13.83 0.29 -3.94
C GLU A 110 13.78 -1.24 -3.95
N GLU A 111 14.68 -1.86 -3.19
CA GLU A 111 14.61 -3.29 -2.90
C GLU A 111 13.36 -3.63 -2.08
N PRO A 112 12.77 -4.83 -2.25
CA PRO A 112 11.58 -5.21 -1.49
C PRO A 112 11.85 -5.35 0.02
N GLU A 113 11.08 -4.66 0.86
CA GLU A 113 11.02 -4.94 2.30
C GLU A 113 10.09 -6.14 2.53
N ILE A 114 10.61 -7.24 3.07
CA ILE A 114 9.88 -8.52 3.18
C ILE A 114 9.63 -8.91 4.63
N ARG A 115 8.39 -9.32 4.92
CA ARG A 115 7.92 -9.79 6.22
C ARG A 115 7.24 -11.14 6.07
N VAL A 116 7.67 -12.10 6.88
CA VAL A 116 7.12 -13.46 6.87
C VAL A 116 6.52 -13.81 8.23
N SER A 117 5.57 -14.74 8.23
CA SER A 117 4.92 -15.24 9.43
C SER A 117 4.65 -16.73 9.33
N HIS A 118 4.66 -17.40 10.50
CA HIS A 118 4.42 -18.83 10.68
C HIS A 118 5.41 -19.70 9.89
N ILE A 119 6.52 -20.04 10.54
CA ILE A 119 7.51 -20.97 9.99
C ILE A 119 6.95 -22.40 10.00
N VAL A 120 7.01 -23.06 8.86
CA VAL A 120 6.75 -24.50 8.73
C VAL A 120 8.09 -25.19 8.58
N LYS A 121 8.34 -26.18 9.46
CA LYS A 121 9.57 -26.96 9.47
C LYS A 121 9.26 -28.37 8.99
N GLY A 122 9.90 -28.78 7.90
CA GLY A 122 9.91 -30.14 7.37
C GLY A 122 11.24 -30.83 7.63
N ARG A 123 11.45 -31.94 6.93
CA ARG A 123 12.71 -32.70 6.92
C ARG A 123 13.18 -32.86 5.48
N THR A 124 14.48 -32.98 5.28
CA THR A 124 15.03 -33.43 4.00
C THR A 124 14.65 -34.90 3.74
N PRO A 125 14.59 -35.35 2.48
CA PRO A 125 14.28 -36.74 2.14
C PRO A 125 15.17 -37.75 2.87
N GLU A 126 16.46 -37.44 3.04
CA GLU A 126 17.47 -38.30 3.68
C GLU A 126 17.27 -38.39 5.20
N ALA A 127 16.59 -37.42 5.80
CA ALA A 127 16.38 -37.32 7.24
C ALA A 127 14.99 -37.74 7.73
N ILE A 128 14.11 -38.22 6.84
CA ILE A 128 12.73 -38.60 7.17
C ILE A 128 12.69 -39.61 8.33
N HIS A 129 13.61 -40.59 8.33
CA HIS A 129 13.68 -41.66 9.32
C HIS A 129 14.51 -41.32 10.58
N LYS A 130 15.19 -40.16 10.61
CA LYS A 130 15.94 -39.73 11.79
C LYS A 130 14.97 -39.35 12.93
N ALA A 131 15.30 -39.72 14.16
CA ALA A 131 14.53 -39.28 15.32
C ALA A 131 14.70 -37.78 15.54
N VAL A 132 13.71 -37.10 16.14
CA VAL A 132 13.72 -35.63 16.32
C VAL A 132 14.99 -35.13 17.03
N LYS A 133 15.49 -35.92 17.99
CA LYS A 133 16.72 -35.63 18.76
C LYS A 133 18.02 -35.72 17.94
N ASP A 134 17.99 -36.43 16.82
CA ASP A 134 19.15 -36.70 15.97
C ASP A 134 19.13 -35.86 14.67
N LEU A 135 18.16 -34.94 14.53
CA LEU A 135 18.06 -34.02 13.40
C LEU A 135 19.04 -32.85 13.58
N THR A 136 19.96 -32.72 12.64
CA THR A 136 20.79 -31.52 12.47
C THR A 136 19.96 -30.37 11.87
N ASP A 137 20.53 -29.17 11.77
CA ASP A 137 19.84 -28.06 11.10
C ASP A 137 19.78 -28.26 9.58
N ASP A 138 20.78 -28.91 8.98
CA ASP A 138 20.78 -29.28 7.55
C ASP A 138 19.72 -30.35 7.22
N ASP A 139 19.29 -31.12 8.22
CA ASP A 139 18.22 -32.11 8.07
C ASP A 139 16.82 -31.47 8.04
N LYS A 140 16.71 -30.17 8.37
CA LYS A 140 15.43 -29.45 8.47
C LYS A 140 15.22 -28.60 7.23
N THR A 141 14.08 -28.77 6.59
CA THR A 141 13.63 -27.86 5.54
C THR A 141 12.70 -26.82 6.16
N ILE A 142 12.72 -25.59 5.66
CA ILE A 142 11.83 -24.54 6.15
C ILE A 142 11.12 -23.84 5.00
N TYR A 143 9.90 -23.40 5.27
CA TYR A 143 9.23 -22.37 4.49
C TYR A 143 8.32 -21.56 5.41
N TYR A 144 7.79 -20.44 4.92
CA TYR A 144 6.85 -19.62 5.69
C TYR A 144 5.45 -19.77 5.11
N GLU A 145 4.44 -19.89 5.96
CA GLU A 145 3.06 -20.03 5.53
C GLU A 145 2.52 -18.73 4.93
N ARG A 146 2.97 -17.58 5.44
CA ARG A 146 2.54 -16.25 5.01
C ARG A 146 3.73 -15.33 4.74
N MET A 147 3.65 -14.56 3.67
CA MET A 147 4.62 -13.55 3.29
C MET A 147 3.91 -12.28 2.82
N MET A 148 4.44 -11.13 3.21
CA MET A 148 4.07 -9.81 2.71
C MET A 148 5.32 -9.03 2.34
N PHE A 149 5.27 -8.29 1.24
CA PHE A 149 6.36 -7.40 0.84
C PHE A 149 5.86 -6.03 0.39
N CYS A 150 6.74 -5.04 0.46
CA CYS A 150 6.53 -3.67 -0.02
C CYS A 150 7.75 -3.20 -0.81
N ILE A 151 7.52 -2.51 -1.92
CA ILE A 151 8.52 -1.95 -2.83
C ILE A 151 8.21 -0.46 -2.93
N GLU A 152 9.08 0.36 -2.38
CA GLU A 152 8.92 1.82 -2.40
C GLU A 152 9.44 2.40 -3.72
N ILE A 153 8.76 3.45 -4.20
CA ILE A 153 9.17 4.23 -5.38
C ILE A 153 9.26 5.69 -4.91
N PRO A 154 10.37 6.10 -4.26
CA PRO A 154 10.45 7.35 -3.50
C PRO A 154 10.36 8.62 -4.35
N ALA A 155 10.61 8.50 -5.67
CA ALA A 155 10.48 9.57 -6.63
C ALA A 155 9.02 9.99 -6.88
N VAL A 156 8.07 9.08 -6.68
CA VAL A 156 6.63 9.40 -6.75
C VAL A 156 6.14 9.63 -5.32
N THR A 157 6.14 10.90 -4.93
CA THR A 157 5.86 11.30 -3.54
C THR A 157 4.97 12.53 -3.48
N GLU A 158 4.28 12.70 -2.36
CA GLU A 158 3.46 13.88 -2.04
C GLU A 158 3.59 14.18 -0.54
N VAL A 159 3.33 15.42 -0.14
CA VAL A 159 3.29 15.81 1.29
C VAL A 159 1.89 16.28 1.66
N ILE A 160 1.27 15.62 2.63
CA ILE A 160 -0.05 15.98 3.18
C ILE A 160 0.11 16.25 4.67
N ASP A 161 -0.20 17.48 5.11
CA ASP A 161 -0.07 17.92 6.51
C ASP A 161 1.31 17.54 7.13
N GLY A 162 2.39 17.88 6.42
CA GLY A 162 3.76 17.56 6.82
C GLY A 162 4.16 16.07 6.72
N CYS A 163 3.24 15.18 6.39
CA CYS A 163 3.51 13.75 6.19
C CYS A 163 3.94 13.47 4.76
N ARG A 164 5.21 13.08 4.56
CA ARG A 164 5.68 12.59 3.26
C ARG A 164 5.09 11.21 2.98
N LEU A 165 4.51 11.05 1.78
CA LEU A 165 3.94 9.82 1.28
C LEU A 165 4.78 9.33 0.10
N ASN A 166 5.19 8.06 0.11
CA ASN A 166 5.90 7.45 -1.02
C ASN A 166 4.97 6.44 -1.71
N LEU A 167 4.91 6.47 -3.05
CA LEU A 167 4.22 5.43 -3.80
C LEU A 167 4.87 4.07 -3.47
N THR A 168 4.04 3.07 -3.25
CA THR A 168 4.48 1.73 -2.84
C THR A 168 3.64 0.68 -3.54
N VAL A 169 4.31 -0.31 -4.11
CA VAL A 169 3.70 -1.54 -4.64
C VAL A 169 4.01 -2.68 -3.69
N GLY A 170 3.08 -3.59 -3.47
CA GLY A 170 3.37 -4.74 -2.62
C GLY A 170 2.39 -5.86 -2.82
N GLY A 171 2.58 -6.92 -2.04
CA GLY A 171 1.74 -8.10 -2.16
C GLY A 171 1.77 -8.99 -0.94
N VAL A 172 0.76 -9.85 -0.87
CA VAL A 172 0.62 -10.89 0.14
C VAL A 172 0.43 -12.23 -0.56
N ARG A 173 1.21 -13.21 -0.12
CA ARG A 173 1.03 -14.61 -0.46
C ARG A 173 0.90 -15.44 0.81
N ALA A 174 -0.08 -16.34 0.82
CA ALA A 174 -0.45 -17.10 1.99
C ALA A 174 -0.81 -18.53 1.59
N TYR A 175 0.09 -19.49 1.83
CA TYR A 175 -0.09 -20.89 1.43
C TYR A 175 -1.27 -21.56 2.15
N ASN A 176 -1.68 -21.05 3.31
CA ASN A 176 -2.87 -21.52 4.03
C ASN A 176 -4.20 -21.18 3.33
N GLN A 177 -4.18 -20.23 2.38
CA GLN A 177 -5.32 -19.91 1.53
C GLN A 177 -5.34 -20.76 0.26
N GLU A 178 -4.31 -21.57 0.04
CA GLU A 178 -4.21 -22.55 -1.04
C GLU A 178 -4.63 -23.93 -0.56
N ASN A 179 -5.15 -24.73 -1.49
CA ASN A 179 -5.37 -26.16 -1.25
C ASN A 179 -4.19 -26.98 -1.79
N LEU A 180 -3.06 -26.95 -1.07
CA LEU A 180 -1.87 -27.72 -1.49
C LEU A 180 -2.09 -29.24 -1.50
N TYR A 181 -3.19 -29.74 -0.92
CA TYR A 181 -3.57 -31.15 -0.97
C TYR A 181 -4.35 -31.54 -2.25
N SER A 182 -4.63 -30.59 -3.13
CA SER A 182 -5.30 -30.83 -4.41
C SER A 182 -4.31 -30.99 -5.57
N LYS A 183 -4.84 -31.10 -6.79
CA LYS A 183 -4.09 -30.84 -8.01
C LYS A 183 -3.84 -29.34 -8.14
N LYS A 184 -2.80 -28.93 -8.84
CA LYS A 184 -2.55 -27.53 -9.14
C LYS A 184 -3.72 -26.95 -9.94
N GLY A 185 -4.12 -25.75 -9.53
CA GLY A 185 -5.17 -24.98 -10.18
C GLY A 185 -4.82 -23.50 -10.15
N PHE A 186 -5.83 -22.66 -9.97
CA PHE A 186 -5.59 -21.25 -9.70
C PHE A 186 -4.98 -21.06 -8.31
N GLU A 187 -3.85 -20.37 -8.28
CA GLU A 187 -3.21 -19.87 -7.08
C GLU A 187 -3.68 -18.44 -6.81
N LYS A 188 -3.79 -18.06 -5.54
CA LYS A 188 -4.31 -16.77 -5.09
C LYS A 188 -3.20 -15.88 -4.55
N PHE A 189 -3.25 -14.64 -4.97
CA PHE A 189 -2.34 -13.59 -4.53
C PHE A 189 -3.14 -12.37 -4.14
N LYS A 190 -2.58 -11.54 -3.27
CA LYS A 190 -3.09 -10.18 -3.07
C LYS A 190 -2.01 -9.23 -3.52
N VAL A 191 -2.36 -8.24 -4.33
CA VAL A 191 -1.44 -7.22 -4.82
C VAL A 191 -2.05 -5.87 -4.57
N PHE A 192 -1.23 -4.91 -4.15
CA PHE A 192 -1.68 -3.54 -3.99
C PHE A 192 -0.68 -2.55 -4.56
N ILE A 193 -1.18 -1.37 -4.89
CA ILE A 193 -0.44 -0.15 -5.15
C ILE A 193 -1.13 0.99 -4.39
N GLY A 194 -0.34 1.80 -3.70
CA GLY A 194 -0.85 2.86 -2.83
C GLY A 194 0.29 3.71 -2.30
N PHE A 195 0.08 4.34 -1.15
CA PHE A 195 1.08 5.21 -0.54
C PHE A 195 1.49 4.71 0.84
N LYS A 196 2.78 4.77 1.15
CA LYS A 196 3.31 4.57 2.50
C LYS A 196 3.52 5.92 3.15
N ASN A 197 2.88 6.17 4.30
CA ASN A 197 3.13 7.38 5.08
C ASN A 197 4.47 7.23 5.82
N MET A 198 5.45 8.06 5.51
CA MET A 198 6.82 7.92 6.02
C MET A 198 6.99 8.34 7.48
N VAL A 199 6.02 9.08 8.06
CA VAL A 199 6.06 9.46 9.49
C VAL A 199 5.86 8.23 10.40
N CYS A 200 4.95 7.35 10.00
CA CYS A 200 4.53 6.20 10.81
C CYS A 200 4.77 4.86 10.11
N CYS A 201 5.09 4.84 8.83
CA CYS A 201 5.14 3.67 7.96
C CYS A 201 3.77 2.97 7.79
N ASN A 202 2.67 3.73 7.86
CA ASN A 202 1.32 3.23 7.59
C ASN A 202 1.10 3.01 6.09
N MET A 203 0.39 1.93 5.74
CA MET A 203 0.01 1.67 4.35
C MET A 203 -1.38 2.23 4.04
N CYS A 204 -1.40 3.26 3.19
CA CYS A 204 -2.59 3.90 2.65
C CYS A 204 -2.96 3.20 1.33
N VAL A 205 -4.01 2.38 1.34
CA VAL A 205 -4.43 1.57 0.19
C VAL A 205 -5.81 2.03 -0.27
N ALA A 206 -5.93 2.37 -1.56
CA ALA A 206 -7.19 2.74 -2.19
C ALA A 206 -7.96 1.51 -2.71
N THR A 207 -9.23 1.71 -3.05
CA THR A 207 -10.06 0.63 -3.64
C THR A 207 -9.58 0.23 -5.04
N ASP A 208 -9.22 1.18 -5.88
CA ASP A 208 -8.66 0.94 -7.22
C ASP A 208 -7.18 0.53 -7.19
N GLY A 209 -6.56 0.57 -6.01
CA GLY A 209 -5.18 0.14 -5.78
C GLY A 209 -5.06 -1.23 -5.14
N LEU A 210 -6.14 -2.02 -4.99
CA LEU A 210 -6.11 -3.33 -4.35
C LEU A 210 -6.74 -4.43 -5.21
N ALA A 211 -5.96 -5.42 -5.57
CA ALA A 211 -6.43 -6.73 -6.01
C ALA A 211 -6.43 -7.71 -4.83
N GLY A 212 -7.56 -7.79 -4.12
CA GLY A 212 -7.69 -8.61 -2.90
C GLY A 212 -7.73 -10.13 -3.13
N GLU A 213 -8.00 -10.56 -4.36
CA GLU A 213 -7.88 -11.96 -4.80
C GLU A 213 -7.51 -12.00 -6.30
N MET A 214 -6.21 -11.99 -6.58
CA MET A 214 -5.65 -12.18 -7.91
C MET A 214 -5.39 -13.68 -8.13
N ARG A 215 -6.23 -14.31 -8.96
CA ARG A 215 -6.10 -15.73 -9.31
C ARG A 215 -5.23 -15.90 -10.54
N VAL A 216 -4.19 -16.73 -10.49
CA VAL A 216 -3.30 -16.98 -11.64
C VAL A 216 -2.86 -18.43 -11.69
N THR A 217 -2.40 -18.87 -12.86
CA THR A 217 -1.88 -20.24 -13.07
C THR A 217 -0.36 -20.28 -13.25
N ASN A 218 0.25 -19.16 -13.62
CA ASN A 218 1.68 -19.03 -13.90
C ASN A 218 2.16 -17.59 -13.67
N THR A 219 3.47 -17.38 -13.72
CA THR A 219 4.10 -16.07 -13.49
C THR A 219 3.81 -15.08 -14.61
N GLN A 220 3.60 -15.52 -15.86
CA GLN A 220 3.27 -14.62 -16.98
C GLN A 220 1.90 -13.95 -16.79
N GLU A 221 0.90 -14.72 -16.36
CA GLU A 221 -0.42 -14.21 -16.01
C GLU A 221 -0.34 -13.26 -14.80
N LEU A 222 0.51 -13.58 -13.83
CA LEU A 222 0.81 -12.73 -12.68
C LEU A 222 1.42 -11.39 -13.10
N THR A 223 2.43 -11.40 -13.97
CA THR A 223 3.02 -10.19 -14.56
C THR A 223 1.95 -9.33 -15.24
N ALA A 224 1.09 -9.95 -16.06
CA ALA A 224 0.05 -9.23 -16.79
C ALA A 224 -0.94 -8.54 -15.84
N LYS A 225 -1.45 -9.25 -14.83
CA LYS A 225 -2.42 -8.71 -13.86
C LYS A 225 -1.81 -7.67 -12.93
N ILE A 226 -0.55 -7.83 -12.50
CA ILE A 226 0.16 -6.81 -11.72
C ILE A 226 0.34 -5.53 -12.56
N THR A 227 0.73 -5.69 -13.82
CA THR A 227 0.90 -4.55 -14.74
C THR A 227 -0.41 -3.80 -14.95
N GLU A 228 -1.52 -4.53 -15.15
CA GLU A 228 -2.85 -3.95 -15.31
C GLU A 228 -3.29 -3.18 -14.05
N LEU A 229 -3.07 -3.74 -12.86
CA LEU A 229 -3.37 -3.07 -11.60
C LEU A 229 -2.58 -1.76 -11.46
N ILE A 230 -1.26 -1.79 -11.72
CA ILE A 230 -0.42 -0.59 -11.65
C ILE A 230 -0.89 0.46 -12.66
N ALA A 231 -1.22 0.05 -13.89
CA ALA A 231 -1.63 0.97 -14.95
C ALA A 231 -3.02 1.57 -14.74
N SER A 232 -3.93 0.84 -14.11
CA SER A 232 -5.31 1.30 -13.85
C SER A 232 -5.44 2.15 -12.58
N TYR A 233 -4.45 2.10 -11.69
CA TYR A 233 -4.46 2.83 -10.43
C TYR A 233 -4.32 4.35 -10.63
N ASN A 234 -5.27 5.11 -10.08
CA ASN A 234 -5.25 6.58 -10.18
C ASN A 234 -4.61 7.22 -8.93
N ALA A 235 -3.28 7.36 -8.97
CA ALA A 235 -2.50 7.96 -7.88
C ALA A 235 -2.97 9.38 -7.51
N LYS A 236 -3.23 10.24 -8.51
CA LYS A 236 -3.68 11.62 -8.29
C LYS A 236 -5.00 11.66 -7.54
N ARG A 237 -6.00 10.89 -7.98
CA ARG A 237 -7.31 10.80 -7.31
C ARG A 237 -7.18 10.28 -5.88
N HIS A 238 -6.30 9.31 -5.64
CA HIS A 238 -6.07 8.81 -4.28
C HIS A 238 -5.47 9.90 -3.37
N LEU A 239 -4.47 10.64 -3.85
CA LEU A 239 -3.87 11.77 -3.12
C LEU A 239 -4.90 12.87 -2.84
N GLU A 240 -5.72 13.23 -3.83
CA GLU A 240 -6.80 14.22 -3.67
C GLU A 240 -7.79 13.82 -2.58
N ARG A 241 -8.21 12.54 -2.55
CA ARG A 241 -9.10 12.02 -1.51
C ARG A 241 -8.46 12.06 -0.13
N MET A 242 -7.20 11.65 -0.01
CA MET A 242 -6.47 11.73 1.26
C MET A 242 -6.32 13.19 1.74
N ARG A 243 -6.11 14.13 0.82
CA ARG A 243 -6.01 15.55 1.14
C ARG A 243 -7.35 16.14 1.59
N ALA A 244 -8.45 15.74 0.97
CA ALA A 244 -9.79 16.17 1.35
C ALA A 244 -10.20 15.76 2.77
N LEU A 245 -9.54 14.76 3.37
CA LEU A 245 -9.77 14.40 4.78
C LEU A 245 -9.33 15.49 5.76
N LEU A 246 -8.50 16.44 5.34
CA LEU A 246 -8.12 17.61 6.15
C LEU A 246 -9.26 18.63 6.27
N ASP A 247 -10.21 18.61 5.33
CA ASP A 247 -11.29 19.61 5.25
C ASP A 247 -12.43 19.31 6.25
N THR A 248 -12.44 18.12 6.84
CA THR A 248 -13.45 17.67 7.79
C THR A 248 -12.81 17.29 9.13
N SER A 249 -13.38 17.81 10.21
CA SER A 249 -13.01 17.48 11.59
C SER A 249 -14.19 16.91 12.35
N MET A 250 -13.88 16.24 13.46
CA MET A 250 -14.87 15.77 14.41
C MET A 250 -14.46 16.08 15.84
N SER A 251 -15.47 16.39 16.64
CA SER A 251 -15.33 16.63 18.07
C SER A 251 -15.02 15.36 18.86
N GLU A 252 -14.53 15.51 20.08
CA GLU A 252 -14.33 14.38 21.01
C GLU A 252 -15.61 13.54 21.20
N SER A 253 -16.77 14.20 21.27
CA SER A 253 -18.06 13.52 21.43
C SER A 253 -18.38 12.64 20.20
N GLN A 254 -18.13 13.14 19.00
CA GLN A 254 -18.33 12.42 17.75
C GLN A 254 -17.34 11.26 17.60
N PHE A 255 -16.07 11.50 17.95
CA PHE A 255 -15.06 10.45 17.97
C PHE A 255 -15.43 9.33 18.97
N ALA A 256 -15.87 9.69 20.17
CA ALA A 256 -16.32 8.73 21.18
C ALA A 256 -17.55 7.92 20.71
N GLN A 257 -18.52 8.59 20.07
CA GLN A 257 -19.67 7.94 19.47
C GLN A 257 -19.24 6.94 18.39
N MET A 258 -18.36 7.34 17.47
CA MET A 258 -17.81 6.48 16.41
C MET A 258 -17.14 5.24 16.99
N VAL A 259 -16.24 5.40 17.97
CA VAL A 259 -15.57 4.28 18.63
C VAL A 259 -16.58 3.37 19.35
N GLY A 260 -17.56 3.94 20.03
CA GLY A 260 -18.62 3.19 20.71
C GLY A 260 -19.47 2.36 19.74
N LYS A 261 -19.94 2.97 18.65
CA LYS A 261 -20.71 2.30 17.60
C LYS A 261 -19.90 1.22 16.90
N ALA A 262 -18.63 1.47 16.61
CA ALA A 262 -17.73 0.49 16.03
C ALA A 262 -17.58 -0.77 16.90
N ARG A 263 -17.52 -0.64 18.23
CA ARG A 263 -17.54 -1.80 19.16
C ARG A 263 -18.85 -2.56 19.13
N LEU A 264 -19.98 -1.85 18.99
CA LEU A 264 -21.30 -2.49 18.92
C LEU A 264 -21.51 -3.23 17.59
N TYR A 265 -20.85 -2.80 16.52
CA TYR A 265 -21.01 -3.32 15.16
C TYR A 265 -20.87 -4.86 15.07
N GLN A 266 -19.85 -5.41 15.72
CA GLN A 266 -19.58 -6.86 15.68
C GLN A 266 -20.64 -7.70 16.42
N PHE A 267 -21.45 -7.08 17.28
CA PHE A 267 -22.53 -7.74 18.03
C PHE A 267 -23.90 -7.60 17.34
N LEU A 268 -23.98 -6.84 16.25
CA LEU A 268 -25.21 -6.75 15.46
C LEU A 268 -25.53 -8.09 14.80
N SER A 269 -26.83 -8.38 14.67
CA SER A 269 -27.28 -9.53 13.90
C SER A 269 -26.79 -9.44 12.45
N PRO A 270 -26.60 -10.58 11.74
CA PRO A 270 -26.17 -10.57 10.35
C PRO A 270 -27.08 -9.72 9.44
N ALA A 271 -28.39 -9.70 9.70
CA ALA A 271 -29.36 -8.91 8.95
C ALA A 271 -29.14 -7.40 9.11
N GLN A 272 -28.90 -6.93 10.34
CA GLN A 272 -28.61 -5.52 10.62
C GLN A 272 -27.26 -5.11 10.04
N ARG A 273 -26.24 -5.96 10.20
CA ARG A 273 -24.88 -5.68 9.72
C ARG A 273 -24.83 -5.50 8.20
N LYS A 274 -25.60 -6.31 7.46
CA LYS A 274 -25.70 -6.21 5.99
C LYS A 274 -26.27 -4.88 5.49
N GLN A 275 -26.99 -4.14 6.35
CA GLN A 275 -27.55 -2.83 6.01
C GLN A 275 -26.58 -1.67 6.30
N LEU A 276 -25.46 -1.96 6.96
CA LEU A 276 -24.47 -0.96 7.34
C LEU A 276 -23.21 -1.12 6.49
N PRO A 277 -22.42 -0.03 6.34
CA PRO A 277 -21.08 -0.13 5.79
C PRO A 277 -20.23 -1.18 6.52
N GLU A 278 -19.34 -1.83 5.76
CA GLU A 278 -18.42 -2.83 6.28
C GLU A 278 -17.43 -2.21 7.26
N PHE A 279 -17.19 -2.88 8.38
CA PHE A 279 -16.22 -2.46 9.39
C PHE A 279 -15.38 -3.65 9.84
N GLU A 280 -14.09 -3.62 9.51
CA GLU A 280 -13.17 -4.77 9.62
C GLU A 280 -12.26 -4.74 10.86
N PHE A 281 -12.33 -3.67 11.66
CA PHE A 281 -11.45 -3.48 12.82
C PHE A 281 -12.00 -4.18 14.06
N THR A 282 -11.08 -4.78 14.82
CA THR A 282 -11.37 -5.52 16.05
C THR A 282 -11.38 -4.62 17.28
N ASP A 283 -11.92 -5.11 18.40
CA ASP A 283 -11.85 -4.41 19.69
C ASP A 283 -10.43 -4.06 20.13
N CYS A 284 -9.46 -4.94 19.85
CA CYS A 284 -8.05 -4.67 20.16
C CYS A 284 -7.54 -3.46 19.37
N GLN A 285 -7.89 -3.35 18.09
CA GLN A 285 -7.50 -2.20 17.26
C GLN A 285 -8.24 -0.93 17.66
N LEU A 286 -9.53 -1.03 17.99
CA LEU A 286 -10.31 0.09 18.54
C LEU A 286 -9.73 0.61 19.87
N ASN A 287 -9.23 -0.28 20.73
CA ASN A 287 -8.51 0.11 21.95
C ASN A 287 -7.20 0.86 21.62
N VAL A 288 -6.46 0.44 20.60
CA VAL A 288 -5.25 1.15 20.13
C VAL A 288 -5.62 2.52 19.59
N ILE A 289 -6.65 2.63 18.74
CA ILE A 289 -7.14 3.89 18.17
C ILE A 289 -7.56 4.87 19.28
N ALA A 290 -8.36 4.41 20.25
CA ALA A 290 -8.82 5.24 21.36
C ALA A 290 -7.65 5.75 22.23
N ARG A 291 -6.62 4.93 22.45
CA ARG A 291 -5.41 5.36 23.16
C ARG A 291 -4.63 6.39 22.34
N ALA A 292 -4.47 6.13 21.05
CA ALA A 292 -3.69 6.95 20.14
C ALA A 292 -4.33 8.34 19.90
N TYR A 293 -5.66 8.42 19.93
CA TYR A 293 -6.38 9.70 19.90
C TYR A 293 -5.89 10.71 20.96
N TYR A 294 -5.52 10.26 22.16
CA TYR A 294 -4.98 11.13 23.21
C TYR A 294 -3.46 11.23 23.26
N ASN A 295 -2.75 10.19 22.80
CA ASN A 295 -1.33 9.98 23.12
C ASN A 295 -0.42 9.78 21.91
N ASP A 296 -0.95 9.70 20.69
CA ASP A 296 -0.12 9.56 19.50
C ASP A 296 0.72 10.82 19.29
N THR A 297 2.00 10.64 18.98
CA THR A 297 2.95 11.74 18.87
C THR A 297 2.72 12.60 17.62
N ALA A 298 2.09 12.05 16.58
CA ALA A 298 1.90 12.71 15.30
C ALA A 298 0.42 12.97 14.98
N PHE A 299 -0.49 12.11 15.44
CA PHE A 299 -1.89 12.10 14.99
C PHE A 299 -2.91 12.20 16.13
N ALA A 300 -2.50 12.62 17.33
CA ALA A 300 -3.44 12.88 18.43
C ALA A 300 -4.36 14.08 18.13
N CYS A 301 -5.45 14.15 18.89
CA CYS A 301 -6.33 15.32 18.92
C CYS A 301 -5.59 16.59 19.33
N ASP A 302 -6.15 17.73 18.95
CA ASP A 302 -5.62 19.03 19.34
C ASP A 302 -5.94 19.39 20.81
N ARG A 303 -5.61 20.62 21.21
CA ARG A 303 -5.85 21.11 22.57
C ARG A 303 -7.34 21.25 22.91
N GLN A 304 -8.18 21.39 21.90
CA GLN A 304 -9.64 21.49 21.99
C GLN A 304 -10.32 20.12 21.93
N ARG A 305 -9.53 19.03 21.78
CA ARG A 305 -10.01 17.66 21.58
C ARG A 305 -10.74 17.48 20.24
N GLU A 306 -10.48 18.35 19.28
CA GLU A 306 -10.90 18.16 17.89
C GLU A 306 -9.85 17.32 17.14
N ILE A 307 -10.29 16.56 16.14
CA ILE A 307 -9.41 15.78 15.28
C ILE A 307 -9.91 15.83 13.83
N ASP A 308 -9.03 16.14 12.88
CA ASP A 308 -9.31 16.03 11.46
C ASP A 308 -9.33 14.57 10.99
N LEU A 309 -10.04 14.29 9.89
CA LEU A 309 -10.18 12.92 9.41
C LEU A 309 -8.90 12.36 8.79
N TRP A 310 -7.93 13.20 8.40
CA TRP A 310 -6.62 12.73 7.99
C TRP A 310 -5.88 12.08 9.16
N ARG A 311 -5.92 12.69 10.34
CA ARG A 311 -5.39 12.08 11.57
C ARG A 311 -6.16 10.84 11.96
N VAL A 312 -7.50 10.86 11.94
CA VAL A 312 -8.31 9.65 12.20
C VAL A 312 -7.92 8.50 11.28
N PHE A 313 -7.80 8.74 9.97
CA PHE A 313 -7.34 7.74 9.00
C PHE A 313 -5.97 7.17 9.37
N ASN A 314 -5.04 8.02 9.82
CA ASN A 314 -3.72 7.58 10.28
C ASN A 314 -3.76 6.79 11.59
N LEU A 315 -4.70 7.05 12.50
CA LEU A 315 -4.93 6.23 13.69
C LEU A 315 -5.40 4.80 13.30
N PHE A 316 -6.35 4.70 12.35
CA PHE A 316 -6.85 3.42 11.86
C PHE A 316 -5.78 2.62 11.14
N THR A 317 -5.07 3.23 10.19
CA THR A 317 -3.98 2.56 9.47
C THR A 317 -2.79 2.24 10.38
N GLY A 318 -2.57 3.03 11.43
CA GLY A 318 -1.59 2.76 12.49
C GLY A 318 -1.95 1.51 13.30
N ALA A 319 -3.21 1.42 13.76
CA ALA A 319 -3.70 0.23 14.45
C ALA A 319 -3.72 -1.02 13.55
N ASN A 320 -3.78 -0.85 12.23
CA ASN A 320 -3.72 -1.98 11.29
C ASN A 320 -2.35 -2.68 11.27
N LYS A 321 -1.26 -2.06 11.74
CA LYS A 321 0.06 -2.72 11.81
C LYS A 321 0.10 -3.93 12.73
N SER A 322 -0.85 -4.01 13.67
CA SER A 322 -0.99 -5.18 14.54
C SER A 322 -1.88 -6.28 13.92
N SER A 323 -2.32 -6.14 12.68
CA SER A 323 -3.07 -7.17 11.96
C SER A 323 -2.16 -8.32 11.50
N TYR A 324 -2.74 -9.52 11.40
CA TYR A 324 -2.13 -10.59 10.64
C TYR A 324 -2.03 -10.24 9.16
N ILE A 325 -0.97 -10.71 8.51
CA ILE A 325 -0.71 -10.55 7.06
C ILE A 325 -1.98 -10.79 6.21
N ASP A 326 -2.75 -11.84 6.52
CA ASP A 326 -3.94 -12.25 5.75
C ASP A 326 -5.01 -11.15 5.62
N SER A 327 -5.15 -10.34 6.66
CA SER A 327 -6.24 -9.36 6.82
C SER A 327 -5.76 -7.91 6.72
N PHE A 328 -4.43 -7.70 6.67
CA PHE A 328 -3.82 -6.38 6.64
C PHE A 328 -4.34 -5.52 5.47
N LEU A 329 -4.28 -6.01 4.23
CA LEU A 329 -4.68 -5.22 3.06
C LEU A 329 -6.18 -4.91 3.03
N ALA A 330 -7.02 -5.86 3.44
CA ALA A 330 -8.47 -5.65 3.52
C ALA A 330 -8.81 -4.54 4.53
N ARG A 331 -8.17 -4.56 5.70
CA ARG A 331 -8.32 -3.49 6.71
C ARG A 331 -7.71 -2.16 6.28
N SER A 332 -6.59 -2.15 5.58
CA SER A 332 -6.02 -0.90 5.02
C SER A 332 -6.99 -0.24 4.06
N ARG A 333 -7.62 -1.02 3.16
CA ARG A 333 -8.70 -0.51 2.29
C ARG A 333 -9.91 -0.05 3.10
N ASN A 334 -10.34 -0.86 4.09
CA ASN A 334 -11.51 -0.54 4.91
C ASN A 334 -11.31 0.76 5.70
N ALA A 335 -10.10 1.07 6.18
CA ALA A 335 -9.78 2.35 6.81
C ALA A 335 -10.07 3.55 5.88
N SER A 336 -9.63 3.47 4.62
CA SER A 336 -9.85 4.52 3.62
C SER A 336 -11.34 4.71 3.36
N VAL A 337 -12.05 3.60 3.07
CA VAL A 337 -13.49 3.62 2.78
C VAL A 337 -14.30 4.11 3.97
N PHE A 338 -13.97 3.64 5.17
CA PHE A 338 -14.66 4.03 6.40
C PHE A 338 -14.45 5.50 6.72
N THR A 339 -13.22 6.02 6.59
CA THR A 339 -12.93 7.43 6.90
C THR A 339 -13.56 8.38 5.87
N GLU A 340 -13.54 8.03 4.58
CA GLU A 340 -14.30 8.75 3.55
C GLU A 340 -15.81 8.74 3.84
N GLY A 341 -16.35 7.61 4.29
CA GLY A 341 -17.75 7.47 4.67
C GLY A 341 -18.13 8.33 5.88
N VAL A 342 -17.30 8.32 6.92
CA VAL A 342 -17.43 9.19 8.09
C VAL A 342 -17.39 10.66 7.69
N ALA A 343 -16.49 11.06 6.80
CA ALA A 343 -16.44 12.43 6.26
C ALA A 343 -17.76 12.86 5.67
N LYS A 344 -18.37 11.98 4.87
CA LYS A 344 -19.67 12.19 4.25
C LYS A 344 -20.81 12.26 5.27
N ALA A 345 -20.78 11.41 6.30
CA ALA A 345 -21.79 11.44 7.36
C ALA A 345 -21.79 12.77 8.13
N LEU A 346 -20.60 13.30 8.44
CA LEU A 346 -20.45 14.57 9.16
C LEU A 346 -20.95 15.79 8.36
N ILE A 347 -20.98 15.70 7.02
CA ILE A 347 -21.58 16.73 6.15
C ILE A 347 -23.05 16.43 5.80
N GLY A 348 -23.65 15.39 6.39
CA GLY A 348 -25.08 15.10 6.32
C GLY A 348 -25.50 13.94 5.41
N GLU A 349 -24.57 13.18 4.81
CA GLU A 349 -24.94 12.00 4.02
C GLU A 349 -25.38 10.81 4.92
N PRO A 350 -26.40 10.04 4.52
CA PRO A 350 -27.03 9.07 5.42
C PRO A 350 -26.26 7.75 5.61
N GLU A 351 -25.39 7.37 4.66
CA GLU A 351 -24.84 6.01 4.57
C GLU A 351 -24.03 5.57 5.81
N TYR A 352 -23.22 6.47 6.39
CA TYR A 352 -22.36 6.19 7.55
C TYR A 352 -22.87 6.80 8.85
N ARG A 353 -24.05 7.43 8.83
CA ARG A 353 -24.63 8.15 9.97
C ARG A 353 -24.85 7.27 11.21
N TRP A 354 -24.96 5.95 11.03
CA TRP A 354 -25.05 5.03 12.16
C TRP A 354 -23.81 5.07 13.07
N PHE A 355 -22.64 5.36 12.49
CA PHE A 355 -21.38 5.44 13.22
C PHE A 355 -21.20 6.78 13.92
N VAL A 356 -21.60 7.90 13.29
CA VAL A 356 -21.40 9.24 13.82
C VAL A 356 -22.50 10.19 13.36
N GLU A 357 -22.93 11.10 14.25
CA GLU A 357 -23.94 12.13 14.00
C GLU A 357 -23.46 13.56 14.28
#